data_AF-A0AAV7JFS3-F1
#
_entry.id   AF-A0AAV7JFS3-F1
#
_cell.length_a   1.000
_cell.length_b   1.000
_cell.length_c   1.000
_cell.angle_alpha   90.00
_cell.angle_beta   90.00
_cell.angle_gamma   90.00
#
_symmetry.space_group_name_H-M   'P 1'
#
loop_
_entity.id
_entity.type
_entity.pdbx_description
1 polymer ?
#
loop_
_entity_poly.entity_id
_entity_poly.type
_entity_poly.pdbx_seq_one_letter_code
_entity_poly.pdbx_strand_id
1 'polypeptide(L)'
;MATANTLERIFSVDYKSKIQPIVSVCKLGKGLENLRGPRGVAIDNSTGDIYVADYENSCVKVFDCNGKIMLKFGDEDGEGKMFCPVGLAICRNRILISQSSDCILNYQVNGEFISRIGIPGERELEFDFPPGLTFDESNGEVYICDSNNDRIQILSKELTYKTEFGSDHLNFPLDVNLTKEFIYILDLSDLCLHLYNYNLILHKSIISGGYESELITPYFFCIDNSKIFLLLIILISLLLALFLYSTLNLI
;
A
#
# COMPACT_ATOMS: atom_id res chain seq x y z
N MET A 1 25.69 29.59 1.25
CA MET A 1 25.79 29.08 2.63
C MET A 1 24.45 28.45 2.96
N ALA A 2 24.42 27.12 2.97
CA ALA A 2 23.26 26.33 3.35
C ALA A 2 23.24 26.19 4.88
N THR A 3 22.10 26.47 5.50
CA THR A 3 21.60 26.01 6.82
C THR A 3 20.29 26.80 7.03
N ALA A 4 19.10 26.23 7.27
CA ALA A 4 18.79 25.07 8.07
C ALA A 4 17.58 24.31 7.48
N ASN A 5 17.70 22.98 7.40
CA ASN A 5 16.55 22.09 7.29
C ASN A 5 15.83 22.10 8.64
N THR A 6 14.82 22.96 8.77
CA THR A 6 13.93 22.92 9.93
C THR A 6 13.03 21.70 9.77
N LEU A 7 13.40 20.59 10.42
CA LEU A 7 12.53 19.44 10.63
C LEU A 7 11.32 19.90 11.45
N GLU A 8 10.23 20.29 10.78
CA GLU A 8 8.97 20.59 11.43
C GLU A 8 8.30 19.29 11.87
N ARG A 9 8.33 19.04 13.18
CA ARG A 9 7.51 18.00 13.82
C ARG A 9 6.08 18.52 13.94
N ILE A 10 5.18 18.06 13.06
CA ILE A 10 3.74 18.28 13.23
C ILE A 10 3.22 17.16 14.13
N PHE A 11 3.06 17.49 15.41
CA PHE A 11 2.47 16.59 16.40
C PHE A 11 0.94 16.70 16.38
N SER A 12 0.26 15.68 15.89
CA SER A 12 -1.00 15.23 16.49
C SER A 12 -1.29 13.79 16.08
N VAL A 13 -0.64 12.83 16.73
CA VAL A 13 -1.08 11.43 16.73
C VAL A 13 -2.15 11.34 17.83
N ASP A 14 -3.44 11.40 17.49
CA ASP A 14 -4.50 11.11 18.47
C ASP A 14 -4.67 9.59 18.64
N TYR A 15 -3.78 9.00 19.42
CA TYR A 15 -3.80 7.58 19.79
C TYR A 15 -4.91 7.24 20.81
N LYS A 16 -5.69 8.23 21.27
CA LYS A 16 -6.77 8.06 22.27
C LYS A 16 -8.17 8.08 21.65
N SER A 17 -8.30 8.51 20.40
CA SER A 17 -9.54 8.36 19.66
C SER A 17 -9.88 6.86 19.60
N LYS A 18 -10.90 6.45 20.36
CA LYS A 18 -11.46 5.10 20.31
C LYS A 18 -12.15 4.94 18.95
N ILE A 19 -11.38 4.70 17.89
CA ILE A 19 -11.93 4.28 16.61
C ILE A 19 -12.55 2.91 16.87
N GLN A 20 -13.86 2.90 17.06
CA GLN A 20 -14.62 1.67 17.11
C GLN A 20 -14.90 1.26 15.66
N PRO A 21 -14.63 -0.01 15.28
CA PRO A 21 -14.97 -0.48 13.96
C PRO A 21 -16.48 -0.32 13.75
N ILE A 22 -16.87 0.36 12.68
CA ILE A 22 -18.28 0.51 12.30
C ILE A 22 -18.84 -0.85 11.87
N VAL A 23 -18.02 -1.62 11.13
CA VAL A 23 -18.32 -2.98 10.69
C VAL A 23 -17.05 -3.82 10.80
N SER A 24 -17.18 -5.07 11.23
CA SER A 24 -16.13 -6.09 11.10
C SER A 24 -16.59 -7.12 10.08
N VAL A 25 -15.86 -7.21 8.97
CA VAL A 25 -16.29 -7.93 7.77
C VAL A 25 -15.84 -9.40 7.73
N CYS A 26 -14.97 -9.83 8.64
CA CYS A 26 -14.45 -11.21 8.63
C CYS A 26 -13.80 -11.60 9.98
N LYS A 27 -13.47 -12.88 10.11
CA LYS A 27 -12.72 -13.43 11.25
C LYS A 27 -11.39 -14.05 10.78
N LEU A 28 -10.41 -14.06 11.67
CA LEU A 28 -9.17 -14.83 11.49
C LEU A 28 -9.46 -16.32 11.64
N GLY A 29 -8.93 -17.17 10.75
CA GLY A 29 -9.01 -18.62 10.92
C GLY A 29 -9.02 -19.46 9.65
N LYS A 30 -9.55 -20.69 9.77
CA LYS A 30 -9.73 -21.62 8.64
C LYS A 30 -11.19 -21.58 8.18
N GLY A 31 -11.45 -21.42 6.88
CA GLY A 31 -12.79 -21.36 6.31
C GLY A 31 -12.83 -20.48 5.07
N LEU A 32 -13.84 -20.67 4.21
CA LEU A 32 -13.96 -19.91 2.95
C LEU A 32 -13.98 -18.39 3.21
N GLU A 33 -14.68 -17.98 4.27
CA GLU A 33 -14.86 -16.58 4.68
C GLU A 33 -13.74 -16.03 5.57
N ASN A 34 -12.83 -16.88 6.05
CA ASN A 34 -11.80 -16.49 7.03
C ASN A 34 -10.52 -16.03 6.33
N LEU A 35 -9.97 -14.87 6.74
CA LEU A 35 -8.69 -14.38 6.26
C LEU A 35 -7.52 -15.03 7.01
N ARG A 36 -6.38 -15.18 6.34
CA ARG A 36 -5.12 -15.61 6.93
C ARG A 36 -3.96 -14.71 6.50
N GLY A 37 -3.50 -13.93 7.47
CA GLY A 37 -2.46 -12.92 7.26
C GLY A 37 -2.85 -11.89 6.20
N PRO A 38 -4.04 -11.26 6.25
CA PRO A 38 -4.39 -10.26 5.25
C PRO A 38 -3.37 -9.12 5.23
N ARG A 39 -2.91 -8.72 4.04
CA ARG A 39 -1.84 -7.72 3.87
C ARG A 39 -2.35 -6.43 3.28
N GLY A 40 -2.98 -6.49 2.10
CA GLY A 40 -3.47 -5.32 1.38
C GLY A 40 -4.99 -5.27 1.33
N VAL A 41 -5.52 -4.05 1.24
CA VAL A 41 -6.94 -3.78 1.08
C VAL A 41 -7.14 -2.70 0.02
N ALA A 42 -8.14 -2.85 -0.84
CA ALA A 42 -8.59 -1.82 -1.77
C ALA A 42 -10.12 -1.75 -1.75
N ILE A 43 -10.66 -0.57 -2.02
CA ILE A 43 -12.12 -0.33 -2.03
C ILE A 43 -12.51 0.18 -3.41
N ASP A 44 -13.50 -0.46 -4.03
CA ASP A 44 -14.15 0.09 -5.21
C ASP A 44 -15.10 1.19 -4.78
N ASN A 45 -14.73 2.44 -5.01
CA ASN A 45 -15.53 3.59 -4.60
C ASN A 45 -16.90 3.68 -5.31
N SER A 46 -17.10 2.96 -6.42
CA SER A 46 -18.36 2.96 -7.17
C SER A 46 -19.37 1.96 -6.61
N THR A 47 -18.92 0.81 -6.10
CA THR A 47 -19.79 -0.26 -5.56
C THR A 47 -19.75 -0.35 -4.03
N GLY A 48 -18.66 0.09 -3.41
CA GLY A 48 -18.36 -0.13 -1.99
C GLY A 48 -17.78 -1.52 -1.70
N ASP A 49 -17.37 -2.28 -2.73
CA ASP A 49 -16.77 -3.59 -2.56
C ASP A 49 -15.35 -3.48 -2.01
N ILE A 50 -15.02 -4.37 -1.08
CA ILE A 50 -13.76 -4.42 -0.34
C ILE A 50 -12.96 -5.63 -0.82
N TYR A 51 -11.82 -5.37 -1.44
CA TYR A 51 -10.88 -6.37 -1.93
C TYR A 51 -9.77 -6.55 -0.92
N VAL A 52 -9.47 -7.80 -0.55
CA VAL A 52 -8.45 -8.11 0.45
C VAL A 52 -7.48 -9.16 -0.09
N ALA A 53 -6.19 -8.84 -0.02
CA ALA A 53 -5.10 -9.77 -0.33
C ALA A 53 -4.90 -10.72 0.86
N ASP A 54 -5.35 -11.95 0.68
CA ASP A 54 -5.30 -13.01 1.69
C ASP A 54 -4.00 -13.82 1.50
N TYR A 55 -2.92 -13.28 2.07
CA TYR A 55 -1.53 -13.68 1.81
C TYR A 55 -1.28 -15.18 1.96
N GLU A 56 -1.65 -15.77 3.09
CA GLU A 56 -1.35 -17.19 3.36
C GLU A 56 -2.26 -18.12 2.57
N ASN A 57 -3.46 -17.66 2.20
CA ASN A 57 -4.37 -18.43 1.35
C ASN A 57 -4.08 -18.22 -0.16
N SER A 58 -3.12 -17.35 -0.51
CA SER A 58 -2.71 -17.05 -1.89
C SER A 58 -3.89 -16.71 -2.81
N CYS A 59 -4.78 -15.84 -2.32
CA CYS A 59 -5.97 -15.43 -3.07
C CYS A 59 -6.35 -13.98 -2.73
N VAL A 60 -7.22 -13.41 -3.55
CA VAL A 60 -7.97 -12.20 -3.21
C VAL A 60 -9.40 -12.59 -2.85
N LYS A 61 -9.91 -12.02 -1.77
CA LYS A 61 -11.32 -12.12 -1.37
C LYS A 61 -12.00 -10.77 -1.49
N VAL A 62 -13.21 -10.79 -2.03
CA VAL A 62 -14.04 -9.59 -2.22
C VAL A 62 -15.22 -9.69 -1.29
N PHE A 63 -15.47 -8.62 -0.55
CA PHE A 63 -16.59 -8.48 0.38
C PHE A 63 -17.45 -7.30 -0.05
N ASP A 64 -18.75 -7.38 0.16
CA ASP A 64 -19.60 -6.19 0.05
C ASP A 64 -19.39 -5.25 1.27
N CYS A 65 -20.03 -4.08 1.24
CA CYS A 65 -19.94 -3.09 2.33
C CYS A 65 -20.54 -3.56 3.68
N ASN A 66 -21.26 -4.69 3.70
CA ASN A 66 -21.79 -5.32 4.92
C ASN A 66 -20.88 -6.47 5.40
N GLY A 67 -19.80 -6.78 4.68
CA GLY A 67 -18.86 -7.85 4.99
C GLY A 67 -19.27 -9.24 4.53
N LYS A 68 -20.23 -9.34 3.62
CA LYS A 68 -20.56 -10.63 2.99
C LYS A 68 -19.53 -10.92 1.90
N ILE A 69 -19.00 -12.15 1.88
CA ILE A 69 -18.12 -12.57 0.79
C ILE A 69 -18.90 -12.65 -0.53
N MET A 70 -18.35 -12.00 -1.56
CA MET A 70 -18.91 -11.91 -2.89
C MET A 70 -18.13 -12.77 -3.89
N LEU A 71 -16.80 -12.76 -3.78
CA LEU A 71 -15.91 -13.45 -4.70
C LEU A 71 -14.62 -13.88 -4.00
N LYS A 72 -14.03 -14.97 -4.50
CA LYS A 72 -12.65 -15.38 -4.21
C LYS A 72 -12.00 -15.74 -5.54
N PHE A 73 -10.80 -15.23 -5.79
CA PHE A 73 -10.02 -15.56 -6.98
C PHE A 73 -8.51 -15.57 -6.68
N GLY A 74 -7.74 -16.06 -7.64
CA GLY A 74 -6.32 -16.38 -7.51
C GLY A 74 -6.11 -17.79 -8.03
N ASP A 75 -5.56 -17.89 -9.24
CA ASP A 75 -5.40 -19.17 -9.92
C ASP A 75 -4.43 -20.07 -9.15
N GLU A 76 -4.71 -21.37 -9.14
CA GLU A 76 -3.84 -22.35 -8.50
C GLU A 76 -2.64 -22.71 -9.40
N ASP A 77 -2.80 -22.55 -10.72
CA ASP A 77 -1.82 -22.92 -11.75
C ASP A 77 -1.87 -21.94 -12.94
N GLY A 78 -0.81 -21.93 -13.75
CA GLY A 78 -0.70 -21.06 -14.93
C GLY A 78 -0.15 -19.67 -14.64
N GLU A 79 -0.30 -18.74 -15.60
CA GLU A 79 0.27 -17.39 -15.51
C GLU A 79 -0.43 -16.49 -14.50
N GLY A 80 -1.70 -16.78 -14.19
CA GLY A 80 -2.45 -16.09 -13.13
C GLY A 80 -2.15 -16.61 -11.73
N LYS A 81 -1.26 -17.61 -11.59
CA LYS A 81 -1.00 -18.26 -10.31
C LYS A 81 -0.63 -17.25 -9.25
N MET A 82 -1.45 -17.18 -8.20
CA MET A 82 -1.25 -16.25 -7.12
C MET A 82 -0.43 -16.90 -6.01
N PHE A 83 0.54 -16.16 -5.50
CA PHE A 83 1.38 -16.54 -4.39
C PHE A 83 1.64 -15.31 -3.54
N CYS A 84 1.29 -15.41 -2.26
CA CYS A 84 1.60 -14.38 -1.27
C CYS A 84 1.25 -12.94 -1.73
N PRO A 85 -0.01 -12.66 -2.12
CA PRO A 85 -0.40 -11.32 -2.55
C PRO A 85 -0.26 -10.34 -1.37
N VAL A 86 0.26 -9.14 -1.65
CA VAL A 86 0.57 -8.12 -0.64
C VAL A 86 -0.21 -6.85 -0.87
N GLY A 87 0.02 -6.16 -1.99
CA GLY A 87 -0.65 -4.90 -2.32
C GLY A 87 -1.80 -5.07 -3.31
N LEU A 88 -2.77 -4.16 -3.25
CA LEU A 88 -3.90 -4.10 -4.19
C LEU A 88 -4.14 -2.66 -4.65
N ALA A 89 -4.36 -2.47 -5.94
CA ALA A 89 -4.86 -1.21 -6.49
C ALA A 89 -5.98 -1.48 -7.50
N ILE A 90 -7.04 -0.68 -7.44
CA ILE A 90 -8.12 -0.74 -8.42
C ILE A 90 -7.80 0.25 -9.54
N CYS A 91 -7.72 -0.26 -10.75
CA CYS A 91 -7.47 0.50 -11.97
C CYS A 91 -8.64 0.32 -12.92
N ARG A 92 -9.67 1.16 -12.75
CA ARG A 92 -10.96 1.05 -13.44
C ARG A 92 -11.61 -0.32 -13.20
N ASN A 93 -11.93 -1.07 -14.26
CA ASN A 93 -12.52 -2.41 -14.16
C ASN A 93 -11.48 -3.53 -13.93
N ARG A 94 -10.29 -3.17 -13.43
CA ARG A 94 -9.21 -4.11 -13.16
C ARG A 94 -8.67 -3.93 -11.76
N ILE A 95 -8.06 -5.00 -11.26
CA ILE A 95 -7.38 -5.05 -9.98
C ILE A 95 -5.94 -5.44 -10.28
N LEU A 96 -5.03 -4.57 -9.86
CA LEU A 96 -3.60 -4.82 -9.87
C LEU A 96 -3.21 -5.38 -8.51
N ILE A 97 -2.46 -6.47 -8.51
CA ILE A 97 -2.16 -7.25 -7.33
C ILE A 97 -0.65 -7.44 -7.29
N SER A 98 0.00 -6.90 -6.27
CA SER A 98 1.40 -7.18 -6.04
C SER A 98 1.58 -8.56 -5.44
N GLN A 99 2.45 -9.37 -6.05
CA GLN A 99 3.00 -10.57 -5.44
C GLN A 99 4.28 -10.22 -4.69
N SER A 100 4.47 -10.78 -3.50
CA SER A 100 5.60 -10.43 -2.64
C SER A 100 6.98 -10.69 -3.24
N SER A 101 7.09 -11.51 -4.28
CA SER A 101 8.39 -11.78 -4.90
C SER A 101 8.78 -10.73 -5.92
N ASP A 102 8.02 -10.60 -7.01
CA ASP A 102 8.65 -10.22 -8.27
C ASP A 102 7.71 -9.66 -9.35
N CYS A 103 6.40 -9.60 -9.10
CA CYS A 103 5.47 -9.25 -10.16
C CYS A 103 4.15 -8.68 -9.68
N ILE A 104 3.49 -8.02 -10.63
CA ILE A 104 2.13 -7.51 -10.52
C ILE A 104 1.22 -8.35 -11.42
N LEU A 105 0.20 -8.94 -10.82
CA LEU A 105 -0.88 -9.61 -11.54
C LEU A 105 -1.99 -8.61 -11.83
N ASN A 106 -2.53 -8.69 -13.04
CA ASN A 106 -3.64 -7.86 -13.50
C ASN A 106 -4.85 -8.75 -13.73
N TYR A 107 -5.91 -8.49 -12.97
CA TYR A 107 -7.17 -9.22 -12.99
C TYR A 107 -8.32 -8.28 -13.36
N GLN A 108 -9.38 -8.81 -13.94
CA GLN A 108 -10.66 -8.11 -14.01
C GLN A 108 -11.34 -8.11 -12.63
N VAL A 109 -12.22 -7.14 -12.38
CA VAL A 109 -13.00 -7.08 -11.13
C VAL A 109 -13.89 -8.30 -10.89
N ASN A 110 -14.22 -9.06 -11.95
CA ASN A 110 -14.93 -10.34 -11.85
C ASN A 110 -14.04 -11.54 -11.43
N GLY A 111 -12.73 -11.32 -11.24
CA GLY A 111 -11.76 -12.36 -10.86
C GLY A 111 -11.11 -13.10 -12.01
N GLU A 112 -11.34 -12.72 -13.26
CA GLU A 112 -10.66 -13.32 -14.43
C GLU A 112 -9.25 -12.75 -14.60
N PHE A 113 -8.25 -13.61 -14.75
CA PHE A 113 -6.88 -13.20 -15.03
C PHE A 113 -6.75 -12.55 -16.41
N ILE A 114 -5.97 -11.47 -16.50
CA ILE A 114 -5.69 -10.74 -17.75
C ILE A 114 -4.24 -10.92 -18.16
N SER A 115 -3.31 -10.57 -17.27
CA SER A 115 -1.88 -10.52 -17.60
C SER A 115 -1.00 -10.48 -16.35
N ARG A 116 0.25 -10.90 -16.51
CA ARG A 116 1.32 -10.75 -15.51
C ARG A 116 2.37 -9.77 -16.03
N ILE A 117 2.85 -8.90 -15.15
CA ILE A 117 3.85 -7.88 -15.44
C ILE A 117 4.92 -8.00 -14.36
N GLY A 118 6.19 -7.91 -14.73
CA GLY A 118 7.26 -8.12 -13.76
C GLY A 118 7.98 -9.43 -13.97
N ILE A 119 9.28 -9.44 -13.73
CA ILE A 119 10.09 -10.62 -13.40
C ILE A 119 11.07 -10.21 -12.29
N PRO A 120 11.73 -11.14 -11.59
CA PRO A 120 12.75 -10.76 -10.61
C PRO A 120 13.90 -10.00 -11.28
N GLY A 121 14.34 -8.90 -10.68
CA GLY A 121 15.52 -8.15 -11.13
C GLY A 121 15.46 -6.66 -10.83
N GLU A 122 16.31 -5.88 -11.50
CA GLU A 122 16.62 -4.48 -11.21
C GLU A 122 16.34 -3.54 -12.40
N ARG A 123 15.97 -4.07 -13.57
CA ARG A 123 15.67 -3.27 -14.76
C ARG A 123 14.22 -2.79 -14.78
N GLU A 124 13.89 -2.04 -15.82
CA GLU A 124 12.52 -1.64 -16.16
C GLU A 124 11.61 -2.87 -16.23
N LEU A 125 10.47 -2.83 -15.53
CA LEU A 125 9.53 -3.95 -15.40
C LEU A 125 10.15 -5.21 -14.78
N GLU A 126 11.31 -5.12 -14.14
CA GLU A 126 11.80 -6.11 -13.20
C GLU A 126 11.56 -5.58 -11.77
N PHE A 127 11.16 -6.45 -10.84
CA PHE A 127 10.83 -6.07 -9.47
C PHE A 127 11.53 -6.98 -8.46
N ASP A 128 11.83 -6.44 -7.29
CA ASP A 128 12.25 -7.18 -6.12
C ASP A 128 11.50 -6.65 -4.88
N PHE A 129 10.58 -7.48 -4.37
CA PHE A 129 9.62 -7.16 -3.31
C PHE A 129 8.86 -5.85 -3.61
N PRO A 130 7.76 -5.89 -4.40
CA PRO A 130 7.01 -4.68 -4.75
C PRO A 130 5.71 -4.45 -3.93
N PRO A 131 5.74 -4.25 -2.61
CA PRO A 131 4.60 -4.40 -1.70
C PRO A 131 3.46 -3.38 -1.92
N GLY A 132 3.81 -2.14 -2.22
CA GLY A 132 2.87 -1.02 -2.35
C GLY A 132 2.61 -0.67 -3.82
N LEU A 133 1.35 -0.42 -4.16
CA LEU A 133 0.99 0.11 -5.46
C LEU A 133 -0.31 0.91 -5.40
N THR A 134 -0.45 1.88 -6.29
CA THR A 134 -1.65 2.71 -6.39
C THR A 134 -1.88 3.17 -7.83
N PHE A 135 -3.12 3.55 -8.15
CA PHE A 135 -3.51 4.04 -9.46
C PHE A 135 -4.02 5.48 -9.36
N ASP A 136 -3.43 6.36 -10.15
CA ASP A 136 -3.90 7.73 -10.32
C ASP A 136 -4.84 7.83 -11.53
N GLU A 137 -6.15 7.92 -11.27
CA GLU A 137 -7.15 8.12 -12.33
C GLU A 137 -6.98 9.46 -13.08
N SER A 138 -6.36 10.47 -12.47
CA SER A 138 -6.26 11.82 -13.04
C SER A 138 -5.24 11.91 -14.17
N ASN A 139 -4.14 11.17 -14.08
CA ASN A 139 -3.08 11.11 -15.09
C ASN A 139 -3.00 9.74 -15.81
N GLY A 140 -3.70 8.72 -15.29
CA GLY A 140 -3.71 7.38 -15.84
C GLY A 140 -2.40 6.61 -15.61
N GLU A 141 -1.78 6.80 -14.46
CA GLU A 141 -0.50 6.18 -14.08
C GLU A 141 -0.63 5.25 -12.88
N VAL A 142 0.15 4.18 -12.90
CA VAL A 142 0.28 3.23 -11.78
C VAL A 142 1.64 3.45 -11.14
N TYR A 143 1.66 3.71 -9.84
CA TYR A 143 2.89 3.85 -9.05
C TYR A 143 3.10 2.55 -8.29
N ILE A 144 4.30 1.99 -8.37
CA ILE A 144 4.64 0.70 -7.77
C ILE A 144 5.91 0.87 -6.96
N CYS A 145 5.84 0.60 -5.67
CA CYS A 145 7.02 0.45 -4.83
C CYS A 145 7.80 -0.77 -5.30
N ASP A 146 9.11 -0.64 -5.43
CA ASP A 146 10.05 -1.71 -5.75
C ASP A 146 11.12 -1.70 -4.66
N SER A 147 10.76 -2.25 -3.50
CA SER A 147 11.37 -1.87 -2.22
C SER A 147 12.84 -2.25 -2.13
N ASN A 148 13.21 -3.44 -2.60
CA ASN A 148 14.61 -3.89 -2.54
C ASN A 148 15.49 -3.20 -3.59
N ASN A 149 14.88 -2.56 -4.58
CA ASN A 149 15.54 -1.74 -5.59
C ASN A 149 15.51 -0.23 -5.23
N ASP A 150 15.03 0.10 -4.03
CA ASP A 150 14.97 1.46 -3.48
C ASP A 150 14.33 2.48 -4.44
N ARG A 151 13.28 2.07 -5.16
CA ARG A 151 12.66 2.93 -6.18
C ARG A 151 11.15 2.79 -6.24
N ILE A 152 10.53 3.74 -6.94
CA ILE A 152 9.16 3.65 -7.43
C ILE A 152 9.22 3.55 -8.96
N GLN A 153 8.63 2.50 -9.52
CA GLN A 153 8.37 2.44 -10.96
C GLN A 153 6.98 2.98 -11.28
N ILE A 154 6.89 3.80 -12.33
CA ILE A 154 5.64 4.41 -12.82
C ILE A 154 5.30 3.79 -14.17
N LEU A 155 4.12 3.18 -14.25
CA LEU A 155 3.58 2.58 -15.47
C LEU A 155 2.40 3.40 -15.99
N SER A 156 2.08 3.22 -17.27
CA SER A 156 0.80 3.65 -17.82
C SER A 156 -0.34 2.78 -17.28
N LYS A 157 -1.58 3.22 -17.47
CA LYS A 157 -2.77 2.36 -17.24
C LYS A 157 -2.73 1.09 -18.09
N GLU A 158 -2.10 1.08 -19.26
CA GLU A 158 -1.86 -0.13 -20.06
C GLU A 158 -0.71 -1.01 -19.52
N LEU A 159 -0.12 -0.64 -18.38
CA LEU A 159 0.97 -1.35 -17.69
C LEU A 159 2.27 -1.38 -18.48
N THR A 160 2.52 -0.35 -19.30
CA THR A 160 3.80 -0.11 -19.97
C THR A 160 4.66 0.81 -19.11
N TYR A 161 5.98 0.55 -19.04
CA TYR A 161 6.92 1.43 -18.33
C TYR A 161 6.87 2.86 -18.83
N LYS A 162 6.91 3.84 -17.91
CA LYS A 162 7.03 5.26 -18.22
C LYS A 162 8.33 5.86 -17.68
N THR A 163 8.58 5.69 -16.38
CA THR A 163 9.75 6.24 -15.69
C THR A 163 9.89 5.59 -14.31
N GLU A 164 10.98 5.89 -13.61
CA GLU A 164 11.17 5.60 -12.19
C GLU A 164 11.82 6.78 -11.47
N PHE A 165 11.81 6.73 -10.14
CA PHE A 165 12.57 7.64 -9.27
C PHE A 165 12.84 6.98 -7.92
N GLY A 166 13.76 7.56 -7.16
CA GLY A 166 14.03 7.16 -5.78
C GLY A 166 15.35 6.42 -5.56
N SER A 167 15.94 5.79 -6.58
CA SER A 167 17.13 4.94 -6.42
C SER A 167 18.37 5.61 -5.80
N ASP A 168 18.38 6.94 -5.70
CA ASP A 168 19.45 7.73 -5.09
C ASP A 168 19.10 8.29 -3.69
N HIS A 169 17.86 8.17 -3.22
CA HIS A 169 17.41 8.81 -1.97
C HIS A 169 16.25 8.15 -1.22
N LEU A 170 15.58 7.14 -1.78
CA LEU A 170 14.69 6.24 -1.04
C LEU A 170 15.50 5.07 -0.50
N ASN A 171 14.95 4.41 0.52
CA ASN A 171 15.57 3.33 1.25
C ASN A 171 14.46 2.40 1.79
N PHE A 172 14.07 1.42 0.97
CA PHE A 172 12.94 0.52 1.25
C PHE A 172 11.56 1.22 1.25
N PRO A 173 11.10 1.77 0.10
CA PRO A 173 9.75 2.30 -0.04
C PRO A 173 8.71 1.18 0.12
N LEU A 174 7.83 1.27 1.12
CA LEU A 174 6.89 0.20 1.48
C LEU A 174 5.49 0.41 0.90
N ASP A 175 5.03 1.67 0.84
CA ASP A 175 3.67 1.99 0.43
C ASP A 175 3.61 3.34 -0.28
N VAL A 176 2.69 3.48 -1.23
CA VAL A 176 2.51 4.68 -2.04
C VAL A 176 1.03 5.04 -2.13
N ASN A 177 0.68 6.28 -1.77
CA ASN A 177 -0.67 6.81 -1.88
C ASN A 177 -0.64 8.22 -2.47
N LEU A 178 -1.80 8.67 -2.96
CA LEU A 178 -1.90 9.88 -3.77
C LEU A 178 -2.98 10.80 -3.23
N THR A 179 -2.74 12.10 -3.34
CA THR A 179 -3.79 13.12 -3.36
C THR A 179 -3.68 13.92 -4.64
N LYS A 180 -4.62 14.84 -4.88
CA LYS A 180 -4.53 15.79 -6.00
C LYS A 180 -3.29 16.69 -5.96
N GLU A 181 -2.60 16.76 -4.82
CA GLU A 181 -1.48 17.67 -4.59
C GLU A 181 -0.14 16.94 -4.56
N PHE A 182 -0.08 15.79 -3.89
CA PHE A 182 1.17 15.10 -3.61
C PHE A 182 1.06 13.58 -3.78
N ILE A 183 2.20 13.00 -4.15
CA ILE A 183 2.51 11.59 -4.05
C ILE A 183 3.16 11.37 -2.68
N TYR A 184 2.63 10.45 -1.90
CA TYR A 184 3.10 10.09 -0.57
C TYR A 184 3.78 8.74 -0.66
N ILE A 185 5.02 8.65 -0.18
CA ILE A 185 5.79 7.40 -0.14
C ILE A 185 6.21 7.16 1.30
N LEU A 186 5.80 6.02 1.82
CA LEU A 186 6.24 5.53 3.12
C LEU A 186 7.58 4.82 2.92
N ASP A 187 8.64 5.42 3.46
CA ASP A 187 9.99 4.90 3.43
C ASP A 187 10.35 4.33 4.80
N LEU A 188 10.54 3.00 4.85
CA LEU A 188 10.61 2.29 6.12
C LEU A 188 11.98 2.43 6.77
N SER A 189 13.07 2.38 6.01
CA SER A 189 14.41 2.47 6.60
C SER A 189 14.72 3.89 7.06
N ASP A 190 14.18 4.90 6.37
CA ASP A 190 14.29 6.30 6.79
C ASP A 190 13.24 6.70 7.84
N LEU A 191 12.29 5.79 8.15
CA LEU A 191 11.20 5.98 9.11
C LEU A 191 10.43 7.28 8.84
N CYS A 192 10.13 7.53 7.56
CA CYS A 192 9.50 8.78 7.18
C CYS A 192 8.51 8.63 6.01
N LEU A 193 7.61 9.61 5.94
CA LEU A 193 6.67 9.78 4.85
C LEU A 193 7.19 10.91 3.96
N HIS A 194 7.61 10.59 2.75
CA HIS A 194 8.04 11.57 1.76
C HIS A 194 6.86 12.04 0.93
N LEU A 195 6.79 13.34 0.70
CA LEU A 195 5.80 14.01 -0.14
C LEU A 195 6.51 14.52 -1.38
N TYR A 196 6.13 14.01 -2.54
CA TYR A 196 6.61 14.45 -3.84
C TYR A 196 5.50 15.18 -4.58
N ASN A 197 5.85 16.18 -5.38
CA ASN A 197 4.91 16.68 -6.38
C ASN A 197 4.87 15.75 -7.60
N TYR A 198 3.94 15.98 -8.52
CA TYR A 198 3.80 15.20 -9.75
C TYR A 198 4.90 15.40 -10.80
N ASN A 199 5.86 16.29 -10.54
CA ASN A 199 7.12 16.36 -11.30
C ASN A 199 8.23 15.51 -10.65
N LEU A 200 7.88 14.67 -9.67
CA LEU A 200 8.78 13.79 -8.92
C LEU A 200 9.85 14.52 -8.10
N ILE A 201 9.58 15.78 -7.74
CA ILE A 201 10.47 16.56 -6.89
C ILE A 201 9.99 16.43 -5.44
N LEU A 202 10.90 16.03 -4.56
CA LEU A 202 10.65 15.96 -3.12
C LEU A 202 10.24 17.35 -2.60
N HIS A 203 9.03 17.43 -2.06
CA HIS A 203 8.51 18.62 -1.42
C HIS A 203 8.88 18.67 0.07
N LYS A 204 8.62 17.57 0.81
CA LYS A 204 8.88 17.47 2.25
C LYS A 204 8.99 16.02 2.69
N SER A 205 9.75 15.74 3.74
CA SER A 205 9.72 14.46 4.46
C SER A 205 9.18 14.67 5.87
N ILE A 206 8.32 13.77 6.32
CA ILE A 206 7.72 13.79 7.65
C ILE A 206 8.20 12.55 8.42
N ILE A 207 9.01 12.74 9.45
CA ILE A 207 9.54 11.63 10.26
C ILE A 207 8.39 11.04 11.12
N SER A 208 8.21 9.73 11.08
CA SER A 208 7.39 9.02 12.07
C SER A 208 8.21 8.83 13.35
N GLY A 209 8.21 9.82 14.23
CA GLY A 209 9.00 9.82 15.46
C GLY A 209 8.12 9.73 16.71
N GLY A 210 8.30 8.66 17.49
CA GLY A 210 7.56 8.40 18.72
C GLY A 210 7.92 9.28 19.91
N TYR A 211 7.09 9.16 20.96
CA TYR A 211 7.33 9.75 22.28
C TYR A 211 8.31 8.85 23.06
N GLU A 212 9.35 9.48 23.64
CA GLU A 212 10.18 9.02 24.78
C GLU A 212 10.81 7.61 24.84
N SER A 213 10.61 6.68 23.91
CA SER A 213 11.39 5.41 23.79
C SER A 213 10.77 4.41 22.80
N GLU A 214 9.63 4.73 22.21
CA GLU A 214 8.90 3.79 21.35
C GLU A 214 9.07 4.18 19.87
N LEU A 215 9.66 3.29 19.07
CA LEU A 215 9.68 3.39 17.61
C LEU A 215 8.26 3.10 17.10
N ILE A 216 7.60 4.14 16.59
CA ILE A 216 6.32 4.04 15.92
C ILE A 216 6.61 3.92 14.42
N THR A 217 6.48 2.71 13.89
CA THR A 217 6.63 2.45 12.45
C THR A 217 5.23 2.46 11.80
N PRO A 218 4.97 3.33 10.82
CA PRO A 218 3.82 3.16 9.96
C PRO A 218 4.05 1.91 9.14
N TYR A 219 3.09 1.00 9.14
CA TYR A 219 3.15 -0.22 8.34
C TYR A 219 2.29 -0.10 7.07
N PHE A 220 1.21 0.67 7.17
CA PHE A 220 0.35 1.07 6.07
C PHE A 220 -0.16 2.47 6.34
N PHE A 221 -0.54 3.17 5.28
CA PHE A 221 -1.31 4.39 5.42
C PHE A 221 -2.37 4.49 4.33
N CYS A 222 -3.43 5.25 4.61
CA CYS A 222 -4.36 5.66 3.59
C CYS A 222 -4.67 7.15 3.75
N ILE A 223 -5.18 7.76 2.69
CA ILE A 223 -5.51 9.18 2.69
C ILE A 223 -6.98 9.33 2.32
N ASP A 224 -7.74 10.05 3.14
CA ASP A 224 -9.12 10.42 2.85
C ASP A 224 -9.38 11.87 3.29
N ASN A 225 -10.05 12.66 2.43
CA ASN A 225 -10.48 14.03 2.73
C ASN A 225 -9.43 14.91 3.43
N SER A 226 -8.21 14.90 2.89
CA SER A 226 -7.05 15.63 3.42
C SER A 226 -6.54 15.16 4.80
N LYS A 227 -6.87 13.92 5.19
CA LYS A 227 -6.36 13.26 6.39
C LYS A 227 -5.55 12.04 6.00
N ILE A 228 -4.38 11.90 6.63
CA ILE A 228 -3.59 10.68 6.55
C ILE A 228 -3.99 9.80 7.75
N PHE A 229 -4.38 8.57 7.47
CA PHE A 229 -4.60 7.52 8.45
C PHE A 229 -3.39 6.60 8.43
N LEU A 230 -2.66 6.54 9.53
CA LEU A 230 -1.51 5.63 9.68
C LEU A 230 -1.95 4.43 10.51
N LEU A 231 -1.71 3.23 10.00
CA LEU A 231 -1.69 2.02 10.81
C LEU A 231 -0.30 1.87 11.41
N LEU A 232 -0.23 2.07 12.71
CA LEU A 232 1.01 2.02 13.47
C LEU A 232 1.11 0.66 14.17
N ILE A 233 2.26 0.00 14.03
CA ILE A 233 2.60 -1.14 14.86
C ILE A 233 3.52 -0.62 15.97
N ILE A 234 3.05 -0.66 17.21
CA ILE A 234 3.94 -0.49 18.36
C ILE A 234 4.57 -1.85 18.66
N LEU A 235 5.89 -1.94 18.51
CA LEU A 235 6.69 -3.05 19.01
C LEU A 235 7.00 -2.83 20.49
N ILE A 236 6.08 -3.23 21.38
CA ILE A 236 6.39 -3.31 22.81
C ILE A 236 7.04 -4.68 23.05
N SER A 237 8.37 -4.71 23.14
CA SER A 237 9.18 -5.86 23.58
C SER A 237 8.72 -7.24 23.05
N LEU A 238 9.20 -7.65 21.86
CA LEU A 238 9.21 -9.03 21.29
C LEU A 238 7.93 -9.92 21.33
N LEU A 239 6.83 -9.54 21.97
CA LEU A 239 5.72 -10.42 22.29
C LEU A 239 4.32 -9.80 22.12
N LEU A 240 4.19 -8.48 21.91
CA LEU A 240 2.91 -7.86 21.58
C LEU A 240 3.06 -6.81 20.47
N ALA A 241 2.34 -7.01 19.36
CA ALA A 241 2.03 -5.96 18.40
C ALA A 241 0.70 -5.32 18.80
N LEU A 242 0.70 -4.03 19.14
CA LEU A 242 -0.51 -3.22 19.26
C LEU A 242 -0.72 -2.46 17.96
N PHE A 243 -1.87 -2.68 17.32
CA PHE A 243 -2.32 -1.87 16.19
C PHE A 243 -2.95 -0.60 16.75
N LEU A 244 -2.32 0.54 16.47
CA LEU A 244 -2.87 1.86 16.77
C LEU A 244 -3.24 2.58 15.48
N TYR A 245 -4.33 3.33 15.55
CA TYR A 245 -4.76 4.22 14.49
C TYR A 245 -4.44 5.65 14.89
N SER A 246 -3.98 6.44 13.93
CA SER A 246 -3.81 7.89 14.12
C SER A 246 -4.22 8.65 12.88
N THR A 247 -4.73 9.86 13.09
CA THR A 247 -5.09 10.79 12.01
C THR A 247 -4.17 12.00 12.05
N LEU A 248 -3.46 12.28 10.96
CA LEU A 248 -2.83 13.59 10.75
C LEU A 248 -3.68 14.41 9.80
N ASN A 249 -3.91 15.68 10.13
CA ASN A 249 -4.44 16.65 9.18
C ASN A 249 -3.29 17.11 8.28
N LEU A 250 -3.50 17.11 6.96
CA LEU A 250 -2.63 17.82 6.04
C LEU A 250 -2.79 19.33 6.32
N ILE A 251 -1.67 20.03 6.56
CA ILE A 251 -1.63 21.50 6.65
C ILE A 251 -1.56 22.08 5.25
#